data_AF-M0HS41-F1
#
_entry.id   AF-M0HS41-F1
#
_cell.length_a   1.000
_cell.length_b   1.000
_cell.length_c   1.000
_cell.angle_alpha   90.00
_cell.angle_beta   90.00
_cell.angle_gamma   90.00
#
_symmetry.space_group_name_H-M   'P 1'
#
loop_
_entity.id
_entity.type
_entity.pdbx_description
1 polymer ?
#
loop_
_entity_poly.entity_id
_entity_poly.type
_entity_poly.pdbx_seq_one_letter_code
_entity_poly.pdbx_strand_id
1 'polypeptide(L)'
;MTERVPEFALLIGIFLGLSATVSGAVLTGELFRPLLTGVVVCYPFAAFGIVRSEDPSEAIPSRYVLAIGVVLAGVTLAAAVFERPLSDFVSGLFAATLVALPPVAYAVRYGAGVNPLSPTQTLAVASVVGALFVVSAPITGSLAAAIGFLVTLSGALYADTRGYRLPRQHQRLAIVAGGLLGIGIVGVAVVSRLPLVSALASGAAFALTPSLFVALTRER
;
A
#
# COMPACT_ATOMS: atom_id res chain seq x y z
N MET A 1 -26.58 -19.79 22.03
CA MET A 1 -25.61 -19.51 20.96
C MET A 1 -24.65 -18.47 21.51
N THR A 2 -23.38 -18.79 21.68
CA THR A 2 -22.38 -17.80 22.12
C THR A 2 -22.24 -16.78 21.01
N GLU A 3 -22.71 -15.55 21.25
CA GLU A 3 -22.37 -14.38 20.43
C GLU A 3 -20.85 -14.35 20.33
N ARG A 4 -20.33 -14.65 19.14
CA ARG A 4 -18.94 -14.36 18.85
C ARG A 4 -18.90 -12.86 18.70
N VAL A 5 -18.18 -12.20 19.59
CA VAL A 5 -17.99 -10.74 19.60
C VAL A 5 -16.65 -10.48 18.88
N PRO A 6 -16.63 -10.43 17.53
CA PRO A 6 -15.41 -10.24 16.73
C PRO A 6 -14.63 -8.97 17.10
N GLU A 7 -15.29 -8.02 17.76
CA GLU A 7 -14.71 -6.79 18.29
C GLU A 7 -13.60 -7.06 19.33
N PHE A 8 -13.72 -8.13 20.13
CA PHE A 8 -12.68 -8.50 21.10
C PHE A 8 -11.37 -8.90 20.43
N ALA A 9 -11.42 -9.53 19.25
CA ALA A 9 -10.21 -9.90 18.54
C ALA A 9 -9.40 -8.65 18.19
N LEU A 10 -10.04 -7.60 17.70
CA LEU A 10 -9.35 -6.34 17.41
C LEU A 10 -8.77 -5.70 18.67
N LEU A 11 -9.51 -5.66 19.77
CA LEU A 11 -8.99 -5.12 21.03
C LEU A 11 -7.73 -5.86 21.50
N ILE A 12 -7.72 -7.20 21.37
CA ILE A 12 -6.54 -8.02 21.65
C ILE A 12 -5.39 -7.65 20.70
N GLY A 13 -5.65 -7.52 19.40
CA GLY A 13 -4.65 -7.13 18.41
C GLY A 13 -4.03 -5.75 18.69
N ILE A 14 -4.86 -4.77 19.04
CA ILE A 14 -4.43 -3.41 19.42
C ILE A 14 -3.59 -3.48 20.70
N PHE A 15 -4.08 -4.20 21.72
CA PHE A 15 -3.35 -4.33 22.98
C PHE A 15 -1.98 -4.97 22.76
N LEU A 16 -1.92 -6.12 22.10
CA LEU A 16 -0.65 -6.82 21.81
C LEU A 16 0.28 -5.98 20.93
N GLY A 17 -0.26 -5.32 19.90
CA GLY A 17 0.51 -4.46 19.01
C GLY A 17 1.08 -3.23 19.72
N LEU A 18 0.29 -2.59 20.57
CA LEU A 18 0.71 -1.44 21.39
C LEU A 18 1.74 -1.87 22.42
N SER A 19 1.52 -2.99 23.13
CA SER A 19 2.48 -3.54 24.08
C SER A 19 3.83 -3.85 23.41
N ALA A 20 3.82 -4.53 22.26
CA ALA A 20 5.04 -4.80 21.50
C ALA A 20 5.76 -3.51 21.07
N THR A 21 4.99 -2.51 20.60
CA THR A 21 5.54 -1.20 20.19
C THR A 21 6.18 -0.48 21.37
N VAL A 22 5.45 -0.34 22.49
CA VAL A 22 5.92 0.40 23.67
C VAL A 22 7.10 -0.32 24.33
N SER A 23 6.98 -1.63 24.58
CA SER A 23 8.08 -2.40 25.16
C SER A 23 9.32 -2.38 24.28
N GLY A 24 9.16 -2.57 22.97
CA GLY A 24 10.28 -2.48 22.02
C GLY A 24 10.91 -1.09 22.02
N ALA A 25 10.11 -0.02 21.99
CA ALA A 25 10.62 1.35 21.97
C ALA A 25 11.36 1.71 23.25
N VAL A 26 10.84 1.31 24.42
CA VAL A 26 11.49 1.54 25.71
C VAL A 26 12.81 0.76 25.81
N LEU A 27 12.85 -0.49 25.34
CA LEU A 27 14.04 -1.33 25.43
C LEU A 27 15.14 -0.97 24.42
N THR A 28 14.76 -0.46 23.23
CA THR A 28 15.72 -0.19 22.15
C THR A 28 16.06 1.30 22.00
N GLY A 29 15.22 2.20 22.52
CA GLY A 29 15.35 3.64 22.28
C GLY A 29 14.92 4.08 20.88
N GLU A 30 14.40 3.17 20.05
CA GLU A 30 13.96 3.42 18.67
C GLU A 30 12.45 3.12 18.53
N LEU A 31 11.71 3.90 17.74
CA LEU A 31 10.29 3.71 17.50
C LEU A 31 10.01 2.94 16.20
N PHE A 32 10.84 3.09 15.16
CA PHE A 32 10.51 2.61 13.82
C PHE A 32 10.28 1.09 13.77
N ARG A 33 11.23 0.28 14.27
CA ARG A 33 11.10 -1.20 14.23
C ARG A 33 10.02 -1.72 15.19
N PRO A 34 9.93 -1.24 16.44
CA PRO A 34 8.84 -1.64 17.33
C PRO A 34 7.46 -1.30 16.79
N LEU A 35 7.29 -0.13 16.17
CA LEU A 35 6.01 0.28 15.58
C LEU A 35 5.59 -0.67 14.45
N LEU A 36 6.50 -1.00 13.53
CA LEU A 36 6.20 -1.97 12.46
C LEU A 36 5.86 -3.34 13.02
N THR A 37 6.57 -3.77 14.07
CA THR A 37 6.28 -5.02 14.76
C THR A 37 4.88 -5.00 15.34
N GLY A 38 4.49 -3.92 16.02
CA GLY A 38 3.15 -3.75 16.57
C GLY A 38 2.05 -3.76 15.50
N VAL A 39 2.29 -3.11 14.37
CA VAL A 39 1.36 -3.11 13.22
C VAL A 39 1.18 -4.53 12.66
N VAL A 40 2.28 -5.25 12.44
CA VAL A 40 2.25 -6.65 11.96
C VAL A 40 1.52 -7.56 12.94
N VAL A 41 1.72 -7.37 14.24
CA VAL A 41 1.01 -8.11 15.29
C VAL A 41 -0.49 -7.80 15.27
N CYS A 42 -0.89 -6.55 15.03
CA CYS A 42 -2.29 -6.14 15.06
C CYS A 42 -3.12 -6.65 13.86
N TYR A 43 -2.52 -6.72 12.67
CA TYR A 43 -3.28 -7.01 11.43
C TYR A 43 -4.00 -8.35 11.35
N PRO A 44 -3.44 -9.50 11.79
CA PRO A 44 -4.18 -10.76 11.78
C PRO A 44 -5.48 -10.69 12.59
N PHE A 45 -5.47 -9.97 13.71
CA PHE A 45 -6.63 -9.78 14.56
C PHE A 45 -7.66 -8.83 13.93
N ALA A 46 -7.20 -7.73 13.33
CA ALA A 46 -8.06 -6.83 12.58
C ALA A 46 -8.74 -7.57 11.40
N ALA A 47 -7.96 -8.35 10.66
CA ALA A 47 -8.48 -9.18 9.56
C ALA A 47 -9.50 -10.20 10.07
N PHE A 48 -9.24 -10.86 11.19
CA PHE A 48 -10.19 -11.79 11.81
C PHE A 48 -11.50 -11.10 12.19
N GLY A 49 -11.43 -9.93 12.83
CA GLY A 49 -12.61 -9.15 13.19
C GLY A 49 -13.45 -8.76 11.97
N ILE A 50 -12.80 -8.28 10.90
CA ILE A 50 -13.45 -7.87 9.65
C ILE A 50 -14.10 -9.05 8.92
N VAL A 51 -13.45 -10.22 8.89
CA VAL A 51 -13.96 -11.40 8.17
C VAL A 51 -15.13 -12.06 8.90
N ARG A 52 -15.23 -11.88 10.23
CA ARG A 52 -16.23 -12.57 11.05
C ARG A 52 -17.37 -11.67 11.54
N SER A 53 -17.25 -10.36 11.41
CA SER A 53 -18.33 -9.41 11.68
C SER A 53 -19.26 -9.29 10.47
N GLU A 54 -20.57 -9.20 10.72
CA GLU A 54 -21.59 -9.01 9.68
C GLU A 54 -21.51 -7.59 9.09
N ASP A 55 -21.38 -6.57 9.95
CA ASP A 55 -21.05 -5.20 9.57
C ASP A 55 -20.01 -4.60 10.53
N PRO A 56 -18.70 -4.71 10.23
CA PRO A 56 -17.66 -4.16 11.10
C PRO A 56 -17.67 -2.62 11.14
N SER A 57 -18.35 -1.96 10.20
CA SER A 57 -18.38 -0.50 10.12
C SER A 57 -19.28 0.15 11.16
N GLU A 58 -20.24 -0.60 11.73
CA GLU A 58 -21.06 -0.16 12.86
C GLU A 58 -20.22 -0.05 14.14
N ALA A 59 -19.38 -1.06 14.40
CA ALA A 59 -18.49 -1.06 15.56
C ALA A 59 -17.34 -0.05 15.39
N ILE A 60 -16.81 0.09 14.16
CA ILE A 60 -15.64 0.90 13.89
C ILE A 60 -15.84 1.72 12.61
N PRO A 61 -16.22 2.99 12.76
CA PRO A 61 -16.49 3.85 11.63
C PRO A 61 -15.28 3.97 10.69
N SER A 62 -15.52 3.79 9.40
CA SER A 62 -14.49 3.75 8.34
C SER A 62 -13.62 5.00 8.26
N ARG A 63 -14.17 6.17 8.63
CA ARG A 63 -13.42 7.44 8.71
C ARG A 63 -12.36 7.45 9.82
N TYR A 64 -12.65 6.86 10.98
CA TYR A 64 -11.70 6.79 12.08
C TYR A 64 -10.58 5.80 11.78
N VAL A 65 -10.90 4.65 11.19
CA VAL A 65 -9.88 3.69 10.74
C VAL A 65 -8.93 4.34 9.75
N LEU A 66 -9.46 5.10 8.78
CA LEU A 66 -8.64 5.85 7.83
C LEU A 66 -7.75 6.88 8.55
N ALA A 67 -8.32 7.69 9.43
CA ALA A 67 -7.58 8.72 10.15
C ALA A 67 -6.43 8.11 10.98
N ILE A 68 -6.71 7.05 11.73
CA ILE A 68 -5.70 6.31 12.51
C ILE A 68 -4.63 5.73 11.59
N GLY A 69 -5.03 5.12 10.46
CA GLY A 69 -4.08 4.57 9.49
C GLY A 69 -3.15 5.64 8.89
N VAL A 70 -3.69 6.80 8.53
CA VAL A 70 -2.90 7.94 8.02
C VAL A 70 -1.96 8.47 9.09
N VAL A 71 -2.43 8.62 10.33
CA VAL A 71 -1.59 9.04 11.46
C VAL A 71 -0.46 8.04 11.69
N LEU A 72 -0.75 6.74 11.75
CA LEU A 72 0.24 5.69 11.95
C LEU A 72 1.27 5.66 10.81
N ALA A 73 0.84 5.81 9.56
CA ALA A 73 1.76 5.92 8.43
C ALA A 73 2.65 7.18 8.53
N GLY A 74 2.08 8.32 8.93
CA GLY A 74 2.83 9.55 9.20
C GLY A 74 3.87 9.38 10.31
N VAL A 75 3.50 8.75 11.43
CA VAL A 75 4.41 8.43 12.54
C VAL A 75 5.49 7.45 12.09
N THR A 76 5.15 6.43 11.29
CA THR A 76 6.12 5.48 10.73
C THR A 76 7.15 6.19 9.87
N LEU A 77 6.71 7.09 8.99
CA LEU A 77 7.60 7.87 8.13
C LEU A 77 8.46 8.83 8.94
N ALA A 78 7.88 9.52 9.92
CA ALA A 78 8.60 10.43 10.80
C ALA A 78 9.67 9.67 11.60
N ALA A 79 9.33 8.54 12.22
CA ALA A 79 10.29 7.69 12.93
C ALA A 79 11.43 7.25 12.00
N ALA A 80 11.13 6.85 10.77
CA ALA A 80 12.16 6.50 9.79
C ALA A 80 13.12 7.66 9.50
N VAL A 81 12.58 8.87 9.31
CA VAL A 81 13.37 10.07 8.99
C VAL A 81 14.23 10.53 10.17
N PHE A 82 13.73 10.41 11.41
CA PHE A 82 14.45 10.86 12.60
C PHE A 82 15.47 9.84 13.11
N GLU A 83 15.22 8.55 12.95
CA GLU A 83 16.06 7.48 13.51
C GLU A 83 17.08 6.92 12.51
N ARG A 84 16.94 7.24 11.21
CA ARG A 84 17.76 6.66 10.16
C ARG A 84 18.36 7.71 9.24
N PRO A 85 19.46 7.37 8.53
CA PRO A 85 20.00 8.24 7.49
C PRO A 85 18.95 8.54 6.41
N LEU A 86 18.94 9.78 5.89
CA LEU A 86 18.03 10.19 4.81
C LEU A 86 18.16 9.33 3.54
N SER A 87 19.32 8.67 3.34
CA SER A 87 19.51 7.70 2.26
C SER A 87 18.58 6.49 2.36
N ASP A 88 17.99 6.21 3.52
CA ASP A 88 17.01 5.14 3.76
C ASP A 88 15.55 5.62 3.69
N PHE A 89 15.31 6.85 3.22
CA PHE A 89 13.96 7.45 3.12
C PHE A 89 12.98 6.56 2.34
N VAL A 90 13.43 5.91 1.26
CA VAL A 90 12.60 5.02 0.44
C VAL A 90 12.08 3.83 1.26
N SER A 91 12.91 3.28 2.16
CA SER A 91 12.49 2.20 3.05
C SER A 91 11.45 2.67 4.07
N GLY A 92 11.64 3.86 4.64
CA GLY A 92 10.66 4.49 5.52
C GLY A 92 9.33 4.76 4.84
N LEU A 93 9.37 5.26 3.60
CA LEU A 93 8.18 5.52 2.79
C LEU A 93 7.47 4.24 2.38
N PHE A 94 8.22 3.19 2.03
CA PHE A 94 7.67 1.87 1.74
C PHE A 94 6.95 1.30 2.98
N ALA A 95 7.59 1.36 4.14
CA ALA A 95 7.01 0.94 5.41
C ALA A 95 5.72 1.72 5.73
N ALA A 96 5.75 3.05 5.65
CA ALA A 96 4.57 3.89 5.85
C ALA A 96 3.43 3.55 4.87
N THR A 97 3.76 3.25 3.61
CA THR A 97 2.78 2.80 2.61
C THR A 97 2.13 1.49 3.03
N LEU A 98 2.91 0.50 3.49
CA LEU A 98 2.38 -0.77 3.99
C LEU A 98 1.47 -0.59 5.22
N VAL A 99 1.81 0.35 6.12
CA VAL A 99 0.98 0.67 7.29
C VAL A 99 -0.35 1.33 6.90
N ALA A 100 -0.35 2.19 5.88
CA ALA A 100 -1.56 2.87 5.42
C ALA A 100 -2.50 1.99 4.58
N LEU A 101 -1.97 1.02 3.84
CA LEU A 101 -2.74 0.26 2.85
C LEU A 101 -3.97 -0.46 3.43
N PRO A 102 -3.89 -1.23 4.53
CA PRO A 102 -5.06 -1.92 5.07
C PRO A 102 -6.15 -0.98 5.60
N PRO A 103 -5.84 0.08 6.38
CA PRO A 103 -6.82 1.10 6.75
C PRO A 103 -7.48 1.79 5.56
N VAL A 104 -6.71 2.10 4.51
CA VAL A 104 -7.25 2.67 3.27
C VAL A 104 -8.19 1.68 2.58
N ALA A 105 -7.81 0.41 2.47
CA ALA A 105 -8.65 -0.63 1.90
C ALA A 105 -9.97 -0.81 2.68
N TYR A 106 -9.91 -0.76 4.01
CA TYR A 106 -11.10 -0.76 4.87
C TYR A 106 -11.98 0.46 4.59
N ALA A 107 -11.40 1.65 4.53
CA ALA A 107 -12.12 2.90 4.27
C ALA A 107 -12.79 2.92 2.89
N VAL A 108 -12.16 2.31 1.88
CA VAL A 108 -12.73 2.13 0.53
C VAL A 108 -13.91 1.17 0.58
N ARG A 109 -13.74 0.00 1.19
CA ARG A 109 -14.74 -1.05 1.25
C ARG A 109 -16.02 -0.60 1.98
N TYR A 110 -15.85 0.18 3.06
CA TYR A 110 -16.95 0.66 3.91
C TYR A 110 -17.23 2.17 3.70
N GLY A 111 -16.97 2.68 2.49
CA GLY A 111 -17.56 3.92 2.00
C GLY A 111 -17.19 5.22 2.73
N ALA A 112 -15.97 5.37 3.27
CA ALA A 112 -15.57 6.58 4.00
C ALA A 112 -15.72 7.88 3.19
N GLY A 113 -15.59 7.79 1.85
CA GLY A 113 -16.01 8.85 0.92
C GLY A 113 -15.14 10.11 0.88
N VAL A 114 -13.92 10.08 1.44
CA VAL A 114 -13.15 11.33 1.71
C VAL A 114 -12.36 11.90 0.53
N ASN A 115 -12.14 11.15 -0.55
CA ASN A 115 -11.31 11.63 -1.66
C ASN A 115 -12.11 12.62 -2.52
N PRO A 116 -11.68 13.89 -2.65
CA PRO A 116 -12.36 14.91 -3.44
C PRO A 116 -12.17 14.73 -4.95
N LEU A 117 -11.19 13.93 -5.38
CA LEU A 117 -10.89 13.72 -6.79
C LEU A 117 -11.90 12.76 -7.44
N SER A 118 -12.19 13.02 -8.71
CA SER A 118 -12.93 12.07 -9.55
C SER A 118 -12.14 10.75 -9.71
N PRO A 119 -12.81 9.63 -10.07
CA PRO A 119 -12.15 8.34 -10.24
C PRO A 119 -11.02 8.38 -11.28
N THR A 120 -11.23 9.09 -12.38
CA THR A 120 -10.24 9.26 -13.46
C THR A 120 -9.03 10.08 -13.00
N GLN A 121 -9.26 11.18 -12.28
CA GLN A 121 -8.19 11.99 -11.69
C GLN A 121 -7.38 11.18 -10.67
N THR A 122 -8.05 10.37 -9.84
CA THR A 122 -7.38 9.52 -8.85
C THR A 122 -6.47 8.50 -9.54
N LEU A 123 -6.97 7.81 -10.57
CA LEU A 123 -6.18 6.89 -11.37
C LEU A 123 -5.00 7.61 -12.03
N ALA A 124 -5.22 8.77 -12.63
CA ALA A 124 -4.17 9.54 -13.30
C ALA A 124 -3.06 9.94 -12.32
N VAL A 125 -3.41 10.52 -11.16
CA VAL A 125 -2.45 10.90 -10.12
C VAL A 125 -1.69 9.69 -9.60
N ALA A 126 -2.37 8.60 -9.28
CA ALA A 126 -1.73 7.38 -8.79
C ALA A 126 -0.82 6.72 -9.84
N SER A 127 -1.20 6.78 -11.12
CA SER A 127 -0.38 6.28 -12.23
C SER A 127 0.86 7.14 -12.45
N VAL A 128 0.73 8.47 -12.36
CA VAL A 128 1.87 9.39 -12.47
C VAL A 128 2.82 9.22 -11.30
N VAL A 129 2.31 9.26 -10.06
CA VAL A 129 3.14 9.09 -8.86
C VAL A 129 3.82 7.72 -8.89
N GLY A 130 3.08 6.65 -9.20
CA GLY A 130 3.68 5.33 -9.25
C GLY A 130 4.69 5.18 -10.39
N ALA A 131 4.43 5.73 -11.58
CA ALA A 131 5.40 5.73 -12.68
C ALA A 131 6.70 6.46 -12.31
N LEU A 132 6.63 7.58 -11.58
CA LEU A 132 7.83 8.29 -11.09
C LEU A 132 8.67 7.39 -10.17
N PHE A 133 8.04 6.65 -9.26
CA PHE A 133 8.71 5.70 -8.39
C PHE A 133 9.31 4.51 -9.16
N VAL A 134 8.56 3.95 -10.11
CA VAL A 134 9.05 2.82 -10.92
C VAL A 134 10.22 3.24 -11.84
N VAL A 135 10.13 4.41 -12.49
CA VAL A 135 11.18 4.92 -13.37
C VAL A 135 12.44 5.32 -12.59
N SER A 136 12.30 5.80 -11.35
CA SER A 136 13.45 6.18 -10.51
C SER A 136 14.13 4.99 -9.82
N ALA A 137 13.48 3.83 -9.72
CA ALA A 137 14.00 2.66 -9.00
C ALA A 137 15.40 2.17 -9.42
N PRO A 138 15.82 2.21 -10.70
CA PRO A 138 17.20 1.89 -11.08
C PRO A 138 18.24 2.68 -10.29
N ILE A 139 17.91 3.89 -9.85
CA ILE A 139 18.79 4.79 -9.09
C ILE A 139 18.50 4.70 -7.59
N THR A 140 17.23 4.60 -7.20
CA THR A 140 16.78 4.69 -5.79
C THR A 140 16.60 3.34 -5.10
N GLY A 141 16.73 2.23 -5.83
CA GLY A 141 16.60 0.86 -5.32
C GLY A 141 15.24 0.21 -5.60
N SER A 142 15.17 -1.11 -5.42
CA SER A 142 14.01 -1.94 -5.75
C SER A 142 12.75 -1.59 -4.94
N LEU A 143 12.90 -1.04 -3.74
CA LEU A 143 11.76 -0.59 -2.93
C LEU A 143 10.98 0.56 -3.60
N ALA A 144 11.63 1.43 -4.37
CA ALA A 144 10.93 2.45 -5.13
C ALA A 144 10.02 1.81 -6.20
N ALA A 145 10.47 0.75 -6.89
CA ALA A 145 9.61 0.02 -7.82
C ALA A 145 8.40 -0.61 -7.09
N ALA A 146 8.60 -1.14 -5.89
CA ALA A 146 7.52 -1.69 -5.07
C ALA A 146 6.51 -0.62 -4.62
N ILE A 147 6.96 0.56 -4.19
CA ILE A 147 6.08 1.70 -3.89
C ILE A 147 5.28 2.08 -5.13
N GLY A 148 5.95 2.23 -6.27
CA GLY A 148 5.29 2.63 -7.51
C GLY A 148 4.23 1.63 -7.96
N PHE A 149 4.55 0.34 -7.89
CA PHE A 149 3.61 -0.77 -8.11
C PHE A 149 2.39 -0.68 -7.19
N LEU A 150 2.61 -0.55 -5.87
CA LEU A 150 1.52 -0.48 -4.89
C LEU A 150 0.64 0.75 -5.11
N VAL A 151 1.23 1.94 -5.29
CA VAL A 151 0.48 3.19 -5.49
C VAL A 151 -0.37 3.11 -6.75
N THR A 152 0.19 2.68 -7.89
CA THR A 152 -0.57 2.58 -9.14
C THR A 152 -1.65 1.51 -9.06
N LEU A 153 -1.35 0.31 -8.54
CA LEU A 153 -2.34 -0.76 -8.42
C LEU A 153 -3.48 -0.36 -7.47
N SER A 154 -3.16 0.16 -6.28
CA SER A 154 -4.16 0.60 -5.31
C SER A 154 -4.99 1.76 -5.84
N GLY A 155 -4.39 2.73 -6.54
CA GLY A 155 -5.13 3.82 -7.18
C GLY A 155 -6.06 3.34 -8.29
N ALA A 156 -5.65 2.35 -9.07
CA ALA A 156 -6.50 1.74 -10.10
C ALA A 156 -7.68 0.97 -9.50
N LEU A 157 -7.43 0.15 -8.48
CA LEU A 157 -8.48 -0.55 -7.74
C LEU A 157 -9.44 0.45 -7.05
N TYR A 158 -8.92 1.54 -6.52
CA TYR A 158 -9.73 2.62 -5.95
C TYR A 158 -10.66 3.25 -7.00
N ALA A 159 -10.13 3.59 -8.18
CA ALA A 159 -10.91 4.15 -9.27
C ALA A 159 -12.02 3.19 -9.72
N ASP A 160 -11.71 1.89 -9.83
CA ASP A 160 -12.68 0.83 -10.17
C ASP A 160 -13.82 0.75 -9.14
N THR A 161 -13.49 0.75 -7.84
CA THR A 161 -14.52 0.76 -6.77
C THR A 161 -15.41 1.99 -6.79
N ARG A 162 -14.96 3.11 -7.38
CA ARG A 162 -15.75 4.33 -7.60
C ARG A 162 -16.46 4.37 -8.96
N GLY A 163 -16.53 3.24 -9.67
CA GLY A 163 -17.30 3.09 -10.91
C GLY A 163 -16.53 3.35 -12.20
N TYR A 164 -15.21 3.56 -12.14
CA TYR A 164 -14.41 3.69 -13.35
C TYR A 164 -14.13 2.33 -13.98
N ARG A 165 -14.67 2.08 -15.18
CA ARG A 165 -14.45 0.83 -15.92
C ARG A 165 -13.55 1.07 -17.13
N LEU A 166 -12.42 0.38 -17.16
CA LEU A 166 -11.51 0.43 -18.30
C LEU A 166 -12.07 -0.39 -19.47
N PRO A 167 -12.24 0.18 -20.68
CA PRO A 167 -12.67 -0.60 -21.84
C PRO A 167 -11.67 -1.72 -22.17
N ARG A 168 -12.16 -2.88 -22.64
CA ARG A 168 -11.31 -4.05 -22.96
C ARG A 168 -10.15 -3.73 -23.91
N GLN A 169 -10.35 -2.84 -24.87
CA GLN A 169 -9.29 -2.39 -25.78
C GLN A 169 -8.17 -1.66 -25.03
N HIS A 170 -8.53 -0.76 -24.11
CA HIS A 170 -7.58 -0.02 -23.29
C HIS A 170 -6.87 -0.93 -22.28
N GLN A 171 -7.53 -1.96 -21.76
CA GLN A 171 -6.90 -2.98 -20.92
C GLN A 171 -5.78 -3.73 -21.66
N ARG A 172 -6.06 -4.19 -22.89
CA ARG A 172 -5.05 -4.86 -23.72
C ARG A 172 -3.88 -3.94 -24.04
N LEU A 173 -4.17 -2.69 -24.41
CA LEU A 173 -3.13 -1.69 -24.66
C LEU A 173 -2.29 -1.42 -23.41
N ALA A 174 -2.90 -1.32 -22.24
CA ALA A 174 -2.18 -1.10 -20.98
C ALA A 174 -1.23 -2.27 -20.66
N ILE A 175 -1.65 -3.52 -20.86
CA ILE A 175 -0.79 -4.70 -20.66
C ILE A 175 0.40 -4.69 -21.62
N VAL A 176 0.15 -4.46 -22.92
CA VAL A 176 1.21 -4.40 -23.94
C VAL A 176 2.17 -3.25 -23.67
N ALA A 177 1.63 -2.05 -23.40
CA ALA A 177 2.43 -0.88 -23.06
C ALA A 177 3.26 -1.09 -21.79
N GLY A 178 2.69 -1.68 -20.74
CA GLY A 178 3.41 -2.03 -19.52
C GLY A 178 4.57 -3.00 -19.78
N GLY A 179 4.35 -4.03 -20.59
CA GLY A 179 5.41 -4.96 -21.00
C GLY A 179 6.54 -4.26 -21.78
N LEU A 180 6.18 -3.45 -22.79
CA LEU A 180 7.16 -2.73 -23.60
C LEU A 180 7.95 -1.69 -22.79
N LEU A 181 7.29 -0.92 -21.93
CA LEU A 181 7.94 0.03 -21.02
C LEU A 181 8.88 -0.70 -20.05
N GLY A 182 8.46 -1.86 -19.53
CA GLY A 182 9.30 -2.66 -18.64
C GLY A 182 10.58 -3.16 -19.33
N ILE A 183 10.46 -3.66 -20.56
CA ILE A 183 11.63 -4.05 -21.38
C ILE A 183 12.52 -2.84 -21.66
N GLY A 184 11.93 -1.70 -22.00
CA GLY A 184 12.65 -0.45 -22.26
C GLY A 184 13.48 0.00 -21.07
N ILE A 185 12.93 -0.02 -19.86
CA ILE A 185 13.64 0.37 -18.62
C ILE A 185 14.83 -0.56 -18.36
N VAL A 186 14.65 -1.87 -18.52
CA VAL A 186 15.74 -2.85 -18.36
C VAL A 186 16.82 -2.60 -19.40
N GLY A 187 16.46 -2.35 -20.66
CA GLY A 187 17.40 -2.01 -21.73
C GLY A 187 18.20 -0.73 -21.43
N VAL A 188 17.52 0.34 -21.00
CA VAL A 188 18.17 1.59 -20.60
C VAL A 188 19.13 1.37 -19.43
N ALA A 189 18.74 0.56 -18.44
CA ALA A 189 19.58 0.25 -17.30
C ALA A 189 20.84 -0.53 -17.70
N VAL A 190 20.73 -1.50 -18.61
CA VAL A 190 21.88 -2.25 -19.15
C VAL A 190 22.84 -1.32 -19.88
N VAL A 191 22.35 -0.49 -20.79
CA VAL A 191 23.18 0.47 -21.54
C VAL A 191 23.85 1.48 -20.62
N SER A 192 23.12 1.95 -19.60
CA SER A 192 23.60 2.94 -18.63
C SER A 192 24.41 2.35 -17.47
N ARG A 193 24.64 1.03 -17.45
CA ARG A 193 25.32 0.29 -16.37
C ARG A 193 24.70 0.53 -14.97
N LEU A 194 23.38 0.67 -14.92
CA LEU A 194 22.63 0.81 -13.68
C LEU A 194 22.41 -0.56 -13.01
N PRO A 195 22.12 -0.60 -11.69
CA PRO A 195 21.83 -1.84 -10.98
C PRO A 195 20.69 -2.64 -11.63
N LEU A 196 21.00 -3.86 -12.07
CA LEU A 196 20.06 -4.70 -12.82
C LEU A 196 18.88 -5.17 -11.97
N VAL A 197 19.09 -5.43 -10.68
CA VAL A 197 18.05 -5.92 -9.77
C VAL A 197 16.90 -4.92 -9.62
N SER A 198 17.22 -3.64 -9.43
CA SER A 198 16.19 -2.60 -9.30
C SER A 198 15.54 -2.29 -10.65
N ALA A 199 16.27 -2.36 -11.75
CA ALA A 199 15.71 -2.23 -13.10
C ALA A 199 14.75 -3.37 -13.45
N LEU A 200 15.08 -4.61 -13.09
CA LEU A 200 14.20 -5.77 -13.24
C LEU A 200 12.94 -5.63 -12.38
N ALA A 201 13.08 -5.15 -11.13
CA ALA A 201 11.93 -4.84 -10.28
C ALA A 201 11.02 -3.78 -10.92
N SER A 202 11.59 -2.73 -11.53
CA SER A 202 10.83 -1.74 -12.27
C SER A 202 10.13 -2.31 -13.49
N GLY A 203 10.84 -3.14 -14.27
CA GLY A 203 10.27 -3.82 -15.43
C GLY A 203 9.10 -4.71 -15.04
N ALA A 204 9.26 -5.49 -13.97
CA ALA A 204 8.20 -6.31 -13.40
C ALA A 204 7.02 -5.47 -12.91
N ALA A 205 7.26 -4.35 -12.21
CA ALA A 205 6.20 -3.46 -11.76
C ALA A 205 5.35 -2.93 -12.93
N PHE A 206 5.98 -2.43 -14.01
CA PHE A 206 5.25 -1.95 -15.20
C PHE A 206 4.47 -3.06 -15.92
N ALA A 207 5.05 -4.26 -16.04
CA ALA A 207 4.40 -5.38 -16.72
C ALA A 207 3.24 -5.99 -15.91
N LEU A 208 3.42 -6.09 -14.59
CA LEU A 208 2.48 -6.79 -13.71
C LEU A 208 1.31 -5.91 -13.27
N THR A 209 1.50 -4.60 -13.08
CA THR A 209 0.43 -3.71 -12.61
C THR A 209 -0.85 -3.78 -13.44
N PRO A 210 -0.83 -3.57 -14.78
CA PRO A 210 -2.05 -3.65 -15.59
C PRO A 210 -2.62 -5.06 -15.64
N SER A 211 -1.76 -6.08 -15.65
CA SER A 211 -2.17 -7.50 -15.68
C SER A 211 -2.91 -7.91 -14.42
N LEU A 212 -2.39 -7.52 -13.25
CA LEU A 212 -3.00 -7.77 -11.94
C LEU A 212 -4.28 -6.96 -11.76
N PHE A 213 -4.30 -5.69 -12.18
CA PHE A 213 -5.54 -4.90 -12.16
C PHE A 213 -6.65 -5.61 -12.93
N VAL A 214 -6.38 -6.08 -14.15
CA VAL A 214 -7.36 -6.81 -14.96
C VAL A 214 -7.76 -8.12 -14.27
N ALA A 215 -6.81 -8.88 -13.73
CA ALA A 215 -7.11 -10.14 -13.04
C ALA A 215 -8.03 -9.93 -11.83
N LEU A 216 -7.78 -8.90 -11.02
CA LEU A 216 -8.51 -8.60 -9.79
C LEU A 216 -9.89 -7.97 -10.02
N THR A 217 -10.14 -7.39 -11.20
CA THR A 217 -11.40 -6.72 -11.54
C THR A 217 -12.31 -7.54 -12.46
N ARG A 218 -11.82 -8.64 -13.04
CA ARG A 218 -12.57 -9.45 -14.02
C ARG A 218 -13.70 -10.30 -13.41
N GLU A 219 -13.62 -10.59 -12.12
CA GLU A 219 -14.58 -11.46 -11.39
C GLU A 219 -15.67 -10.68 -10.64
N ARG A 220 -15.73 -9.35 -10.79
CA ARG A 220 -16.74 -8.48 -10.18
C ARG A 220 -17.77 -7.99 -11.20
#